data_AF-A0A5P1E0C6-F1
#
_entry.id   AF-A0A5P1E0C6-F1
#
_cell.length_a   1.000
_cell.length_b   1.000
_cell.length_c   1.000
_cell.angle_alpha   90.00
_cell.angle_beta   90.00
_cell.angle_gamma   90.00
#
_symmetry.space_group_name_H-M   'P 1'
#
loop_
_entity.id
_entity.type
_entity.pdbx_description
1 polymer ?
#
loop_
_entity_poly.entity_id
_entity_poly.type
_entity_poly.pdbx_seq_one_letter_code
_entity_poly.pdbx_strand_id
1 'polypeptide(L)'
;MSPSIMRPPLRPFPGNPMGFHDVPHPIYIMPQPPSVPFVPYQVPNAMFFPALDSLRAQLLHQIEYYFSDQNLSKDEFLRRHMDDQGWVPISVIARFNRVALLTNQLMQLTNNIQQFILETMRLSTVVEVQGEKIRRRNVWGNYLLTDGVATRLTNLNIRG
;
A
#
# COMPACT_ATOMS: atom_id res chain seq x y z
N MET A 1 3.03 18.49 -33.10
CA MET A 1 2.58 19.72 -32.41
C MET A 1 1.55 19.31 -31.38
N SER A 2 1.88 19.44 -30.10
CA SER A 2 1.07 18.97 -28.96
C SER A 2 -0.07 19.95 -28.62
N PRO A 3 -1.26 19.50 -28.18
CA PRO A 3 -2.20 20.38 -27.51
C PRO A 3 -1.89 20.43 -26.01
N SER A 4 -1.46 21.60 -25.54
CA SER A 4 -1.20 21.90 -24.14
C SER A 4 -2.50 21.95 -23.34
N ILE A 5 -2.62 21.07 -22.34
CA ILE A 5 -3.67 21.14 -21.31
C ILE A 5 -3.33 22.34 -20.40
N MET A 6 -3.97 23.47 -20.64
CA MET A 6 -3.84 24.64 -19.76
C MET A 6 -4.73 24.41 -18.53
N ARG A 7 -4.09 24.20 -17.38
CA ARG A 7 -4.75 24.10 -16.08
C ARG A 7 -5.47 25.43 -15.77
N PRO A 8 -6.74 25.44 -15.32
CA PRO A 8 -7.37 26.68 -14.88
C PRO A 8 -6.69 27.20 -13.60
N PRO A 9 -6.49 28.53 -13.47
CA PRO A 9 -5.86 29.14 -12.31
C PRO A 9 -6.76 29.05 -11.07
N LEU A 10 -6.14 28.78 -9.93
CA LEU A 10 -6.74 28.80 -8.60
C LEU A 10 -7.44 30.15 -8.35
N ARG A 11 -8.76 30.14 -8.09
CA ARG A 11 -9.42 31.29 -7.47
C ARG A 11 -9.49 31.09 -5.95
N PRO A 12 -9.08 32.09 -5.14
CA PRO A 12 -9.16 32.03 -3.69
C PRO A 12 -10.62 32.10 -3.21
N PHE A 13 -10.94 31.36 -2.15
CA PHE A 13 -12.23 31.45 -1.46
C PHE A 13 -12.40 32.81 -0.76
N PRO A 14 -13.65 33.32 -0.63
CA PRO A 14 -13.95 34.70 -0.29
C PRO A 14 -14.01 34.91 1.22
N GLY A 15 -13.24 35.89 1.68
CA GLY A 15 -13.38 36.47 3.00
C GLY A 15 -12.50 37.70 3.07
N ASN A 16 -13.06 38.88 2.79
CA ASN A 16 -12.73 40.12 3.46
C ASN A 16 -13.76 41.22 3.10
N PRO A 17 -14.29 41.96 4.08
CA PRO A 17 -15.24 43.03 3.88
C PRO A 17 -14.50 44.37 3.76
N MET A 18 -14.33 44.91 2.56
CA MET A 18 -14.21 46.36 2.38
C MET A 18 -14.34 46.70 0.90
N GLY A 19 -15.20 47.68 0.64
CA GLY A 19 -15.85 47.85 -0.64
C GLY A 19 -14.97 48.41 -1.74
N PHE A 20 -15.34 48.07 -2.97
CA PHE A 20 -15.19 48.93 -4.14
C PHE A 20 -16.47 48.76 -4.97
N HIS A 21 -17.13 49.89 -5.19
CA HIS A 21 -18.35 50.05 -5.99
C HIS A 21 -18.05 49.88 -7.49
N ASP A 22 -19.12 49.58 -8.24
CA ASP A 22 -19.29 49.83 -9.68
C ASP A 22 -18.59 48.89 -10.69
N VAL A 23 -19.26 47.79 -11.01
CA VAL A 23 -19.27 47.25 -12.39
C VAL A 23 -20.60 46.52 -12.62
N PRO A 24 -21.49 47.00 -13.51
CA PRO A 24 -22.74 46.32 -13.79
C PRO A 24 -22.47 45.05 -14.61
N HIS A 25 -22.64 43.88 -13.99
CA HIS A 25 -22.64 42.62 -14.71
C HIS A 25 -24.01 42.41 -15.39
N PRO A 26 -24.06 42.07 -16.70
CA PRO A 26 -25.33 41.84 -17.38
C PRO A 26 -26.07 40.66 -16.72
N ILE A 27 -27.28 40.96 -16.23
CA ILE A 27 -28.16 40.01 -15.55
C ILE A 27 -28.70 39.02 -16.58
N TYR A 28 -28.13 37.81 -16.62
CA TYR A 28 -28.70 36.67 -17.35
C TYR A 28 -29.60 35.89 -16.38
N ILE A 29 -30.92 36.16 -16.39
CA ILE A 29 -31.89 35.41 -15.57
C ILE A 29 -32.20 34.10 -16.31
N MET A 30 -31.68 32.98 -15.80
CA MET A 30 -32.18 31.65 -16.17
C MET A 30 -33.44 31.33 -15.36
N PRO A 31 -34.49 30.75 -15.98
CA PRO A 31 -35.70 30.34 -15.26
C PRO A 31 -35.43 29.09 -14.42
N GLN A 32 -35.67 29.20 -13.11
CA GLN A 32 -35.51 28.12 -12.14
C GLN A 32 -36.77 27.22 -12.15
N PRO A 33 -36.65 25.88 -12.23
CA PRO A 33 -37.81 24.99 -12.13
C PRO A 33 -38.38 24.93 -10.68
N PRO A 34 -39.68 24.67 -10.52
CA PRO A 34 -40.39 24.83 -9.25
C PRO A 34 -39.84 23.92 -8.14
N SER A 35 -39.69 24.53 -6.97
CA SER A 35 -39.06 24.03 -5.76
C SER A 35 -39.63 22.70 -5.26
N VAL A 36 -38.86 21.62 -5.40
CA VAL A 36 -39.04 20.41 -4.58
C VAL A 36 -38.46 20.65 -3.18
N PRO A 37 -39.13 20.20 -2.10
CA PRO A 37 -38.63 20.38 -0.74
C PRO A 37 -37.33 19.60 -0.55
N PHE A 38 -36.33 20.30 -0.01
CA PHE A 38 -34.97 19.81 0.24
C PHE A 38 -35.01 18.67 1.27
N VAL A 39 -35.04 17.44 0.80
CA VAL A 39 -34.61 16.29 1.59
C VAL A 39 -33.08 16.37 1.63
N PRO A 40 -32.41 16.46 2.80
CA PRO A 40 -30.97 16.38 2.86
C PRO A 40 -30.58 15.00 2.33
N TYR A 41 -30.09 14.96 1.09
CA TYR A 41 -29.47 13.77 0.53
C TYR A 41 -28.28 13.44 1.43
N GLN A 42 -28.46 12.45 2.31
CA GLN A 42 -27.35 11.77 2.93
C GLN A 42 -26.59 11.09 1.79
N VAL A 43 -25.53 11.74 1.31
CA VAL A 43 -24.57 11.10 0.42
C VAL A 43 -24.07 9.85 1.14
N PRO A 44 -24.29 8.64 0.59
CA PRO A 44 -23.73 7.44 1.19
C PRO A 44 -22.20 7.57 1.20
N ASN A 45 -21.56 7.05 2.24
CA ASN A 45 -20.10 7.05 2.51
C ASN A 45 -19.20 6.41 1.42
N ALA A 46 -19.56 6.45 0.14
CA ALA A 46 -18.84 5.82 -0.98
C ALA A 46 -17.43 6.39 -1.23
N MET A 47 -17.05 7.53 -0.62
CA MET A 47 -15.73 8.13 -0.84
C MET A 47 -14.58 7.45 -0.08
N PHE A 48 -14.85 6.59 0.91
CA PHE A 48 -13.79 5.95 1.71
C PHE A 48 -13.22 4.65 1.09
N PHE A 49 -13.95 4.03 0.17
CA PHE A 49 -13.61 2.71 -0.35
C PHE A 49 -12.45 2.67 -1.37
N PRO A 50 -12.32 3.57 -2.37
CA PRO A 50 -11.27 3.43 -3.38
C PRO A 50 -9.85 3.64 -2.84
N ALA A 51 -9.69 4.41 -1.75
CA ALA A 51 -8.39 4.66 -1.14
C ALA A 51 -7.84 3.42 -0.42
N LEU A 52 -8.70 2.68 0.28
CA LEU A 52 -8.32 1.48 1.02
C LEU A 52 -7.87 0.34 0.09
N ASP A 53 -8.58 0.14 -1.02
CA ASP A 53 -8.23 -0.88 -2.00
C ASP A 53 -6.94 -0.53 -2.76
N SER A 54 -6.73 0.75 -3.06
CA SER A 54 -5.48 1.23 -3.65
C SER A 54 -4.28 0.99 -2.72
N LEU A 55 -4.44 1.25 -1.42
CA LEU A 55 -3.41 0.98 -0.40
C LEU A 55 -3.15 -0.53 -0.24
N ARG A 56 -4.19 -1.37 -0.30
CA ARG A 56 -4.03 -2.84 -0.31
C ARG A 56 -3.18 -3.29 -1.48
N ALA A 57 -3.48 -2.81 -2.69
CA ALA A 57 -2.73 -3.19 -3.89
C ALA A 57 -1.27 -2.73 -3.81
N GLN A 58 -1.02 -1.51 -3.32
CA GLN A 58 0.34 -0.99 -3.11
C GLN A 58 1.13 -1.81 -2.09
N LEU A 59 0.50 -2.15 -0.97
CA LEU A 59 1.11 -3.01 0.05
C LEU A 59 1.43 -4.39 -0.51
N LEU A 60 0.48 -5.01 -1.22
CA LEU A 60 0.66 -6.32 -1.84
C LEU A 60 1.86 -6.32 -2.78
N HIS A 61 1.90 -5.39 -3.74
CA HIS A 61 3.01 -5.28 -4.68
C HIS A 61 4.35 -5.05 -3.98
N GLN A 62 4.37 -4.24 -2.92
CA GLN A 62 5.59 -3.95 -2.20
C GLN A 62 6.14 -5.17 -1.44
N ILE A 63 5.27 -5.98 -0.83
CA ILE A 63 5.70 -7.23 -0.19
C ILE A 63 6.13 -8.26 -1.24
N GLU A 64 5.39 -8.42 -2.33
CA GLU A 64 5.76 -9.33 -3.41
C GLU A 64 7.14 -8.99 -4.00
N TYR A 65 7.45 -7.70 -4.12
CA TYR A 65 8.78 -7.25 -4.52
C TYR A 65 9.87 -7.64 -3.51
N TYR A 66 9.65 -7.45 -2.21
CA TYR A 66 10.63 -7.83 -1.18
C TYR A 66 10.91 -9.34 -1.17
N PHE A 67 9.88 -10.15 -1.41
CA PHE A 67 9.97 -11.61 -1.52
C PHE A 67 10.22 -12.08 -2.97
N SER A 68 10.51 -11.18 -3.91
CA SER A 68 10.88 -11.56 -5.28
C SER A 68 12.26 -12.20 -5.30
N ASP A 69 12.49 -13.08 -6.27
CA ASP A 69 13.75 -13.82 -6.42
C ASP A 69 14.96 -12.89 -6.60
N GLN A 70 14.74 -11.73 -7.24
CA GLN A 70 15.76 -10.71 -7.45
C GLN A 70 16.12 -9.94 -6.16
N ASN A 71 15.14 -9.67 -5.29
CA ASN A 71 15.42 -9.01 -4.01
C ASN A 71 15.99 -10.01 -3.00
N LEU A 72 15.37 -11.17 -2.85
CA LEU A 72 15.79 -12.21 -1.92
C LEU A 72 17.22 -12.70 -2.12
N SER A 73 17.74 -12.69 -3.35
CA SER A 73 19.13 -13.06 -3.62
C SER A 73 20.16 -12.04 -3.11
N LYS A 74 19.77 -10.77 -2.98
CA LYS A 74 20.66 -9.64 -2.65
C LYS A 74 20.43 -9.06 -1.25
N ASP A 75 19.19 -9.15 -0.76
CA ASP A 75 18.75 -8.52 0.48
C ASP A 75 19.12 -9.39 1.68
N GLU A 76 20.35 -9.19 2.15
CA GLU A 76 20.87 -9.90 3.31
C GLU A 76 20.08 -9.60 4.58
N PHE A 77 19.51 -8.41 4.72
CA PHE A 77 18.70 -8.06 5.88
C PHE A 77 17.47 -8.96 5.98
N LEU A 78 16.76 -9.17 4.87
CA LEU A 78 15.58 -10.02 4.84
C LEU A 78 15.97 -11.49 5.09
N ARG A 79 17.06 -11.97 4.46
CA ARG A 79 17.57 -13.34 4.66
C ARG A 79 18.04 -13.61 6.09
N ARG A 80 18.66 -12.63 6.77
CA ARG A 80 19.08 -12.74 8.18
C ARG A 80 17.91 -12.85 9.17
N HIS A 81 16.73 -12.37 8.78
CA HIS A 81 15.51 -12.47 9.58
C HIS A 81 14.62 -13.65 9.17
N MET A 82 15.06 -14.47 8.22
CA MET A 82 14.42 -15.75 7.92
C MET A 82 14.85 -16.79 8.96
N ASP A 83 13.89 -17.54 9.50
CA ASP A 83 14.20 -18.75 10.28
C ASP A 83 14.63 -19.92 9.38
N ASP A 84 14.95 -21.08 9.98
CA ASP A 84 15.37 -22.30 9.27
C ASP A 84 14.31 -22.84 8.29
N GLN A 85 13.10 -22.31 8.37
CA GLN A 85 11.98 -22.64 7.51
C GLN A 85 11.62 -21.50 6.56
N GLY A 86 12.39 -20.40 6.53
CA GLY A 86 12.20 -19.26 5.64
C GLY A 86 11.18 -18.23 6.12
N TRP A 87 10.64 -18.35 7.34
CA TRP A 87 9.63 -17.44 7.85
C TRP A 87 10.24 -16.16 8.43
N VAL A 88 9.56 -15.04 8.15
CA VAL A 88 9.91 -13.71 8.63
C VAL A 88 8.74 -13.16 9.47
N PRO A 89 8.97 -12.68 10.70
CA PRO A 89 7.93 -12.06 11.51
C PRO A 89 7.36 -10.79 10.88
N ILE A 90 6.05 -10.57 11.00
CA ILE A 90 5.40 -9.34 10.48
C ILE A 90 5.97 -8.09 11.14
N SER A 91 6.38 -8.17 12.41
CA SER A 91 7.05 -7.09 13.12
C SER A 91 8.32 -6.61 12.42
N VAL A 92 9.04 -7.47 11.71
CA VAL A 92 10.20 -7.09 10.89
C VAL A 92 9.74 -6.40 9.62
N ILE A 93 8.73 -6.96 8.95
CA ILE A 93 8.19 -6.43 7.69
C ILE A 93 7.58 -5.03 7.90
N ALA A 94 6.87 -4.81 9.00
CA ALA A 94 6.28 -3.53 9.37
C ALA A 94 7.33 -2.43 9.58
N ARG A 95 8.59 -2.78 9.86
CA ARG A 95 9.69 -1.84 10.06
C ARG A 95 10.42 -1.45 8.77
N PHE A 96 10.13 -2.09 7.64
CA PHE A 96 10.73 -1.70 6.36
C PHE A 96 10.28 -0.30 5.96
N ASN A 97 11.20 0.57 5.55
CA ASN A 97 10.90 1.98 5.23
C ASN A 97 9.67 2.16 4.31
N ARG A 98 9.52 1.32 3.28
CA ARG A 98 8.36 1.44 2.37
C ARG A 98 7.06 0.92 2.98
N VAL A 99 7.13 -0.15 3.77
CA VAL A 99 5.96 -0.67 4.49
C VAL A 99 5.55 0.31 5.58
N ALA A 100 6.50 0.85 6.35
CA ALA A 100 6.27 1.84 7.39
C ALA A 100 5.52 3.09 6.88
N LEU A 101 5.86 3.57 5.69
CA LEU A 101 5.15 4.70 5.05
C LEU A 101 3.70 4.34 4.72
N LEU A 102 3.46 3.15 4.15
CA LEU A 102 2.12 2.66 3.85
C LEU A 102 1.31 2.39 5.13
N THR A 103 1.93 1.86 6.18
CA THR A 103 1.27 1.60 7.46
C THR A 103 0.89 2.86 8.21
N ASN A 104 1.68 3.94 8.10
CA ASN A 104 1.28 5.26 8.64
C ASN A 104 0.04 5.80 7.92
N GLN A 105 -0.09 5.60 6.61
CA GLN A 105 -1.31 5.96 5.88
C GLN A 105 -2.49 5.07 6.30
N LEU A 106 -2.23 3.78 6.55
CA LEU A 106 -3.24 2.83 7.03
C LEU A 106 -3.67 3.10 8.47
N MET A 107 -2.82 3.64 9.35
CA MET A 107 -3.21 4.01 10.73
C MET A 107 -4.38 4.98 10.77
N GLN A 108 -4.48 5.85 9.77
CA GLN A 108 -5.61 6.80 9.67
C GLN A 108 -6.92 6.13 9.26
N LEU A 109 -6.86 4.88 8.75
CA LEU A 109 -7.98 4.16 8.17
C LEU A 109 -8.34 2.87 8.94
N THR A 110 -7.40 2.27 9.67
CA THR A 110 -7.61 1.04 10.43
C THR A 110 -6.84 1.04 11.75
N ASN A 111 -7.48 0.54 12.80
CA ASN A 111 -6.88 0.37 14.13
C ASN A 111 -6.01 -0.90 14.24
N ASN A 112 -6.07 -1.79 13.24
CA ASN A 112 -5.33 -3.06 13.27
C ASN A 112 -4.56 -3.31 11.97
N ILE A 113 -3.36 -2.76 11.92
CA ILE A 113 -2.45 -2.82 10.76
C ILE A 113 -1.96 -4.27 10.53
N GLN A 114 -1.66 -5.00 11.60
CA GLN A 114 -1.14 -6.37 11.49
C GLN A 114 -2.16 -7.28 10.82
N GLN A 115 -3.43 -7.22 11.26
CA GLN A 115 -4.51 -7.96 10.62
C GLN A 115 -4.68 -7.55 9.16
N PHE A 116 -4.57 -6.25 8.86
CA PHE A 116 -4.68 -5.78 7.49
C PHE A 116 -3.57 -6.33 6.58
N ILE A 117 -2.32 -6.36 7.05
CA ILE A 117 -1.20 -6.97 6.32
C ILE A 117 -1.49 -8.45 6.11
N LEU A 118 -1.90 -9.19 7.14
CA LEU A 118 -2.23 -10.61 7.06
C LEU A 118 -3.30 -10.91 6.01
N GLU A 119 -4.45 -10.21 6.07
CA GLU A 119 -5.53 -10.39 5.10
C GLU A 119 -5.08 -10.07 3.68
N THR A 120 -4.27 -9.01 3.50
CA THR A 120 -3.74 -8.65 2.19
C THR A 120 -2.77 -9.73 1.66
N MET A 121 -1.91 -10.26 2.53
CA MET A 121 -0.94 -11.30 2.15
C MET A 121 -1.58 -12.65 1.86
N ARG A 122 -2.71 -12.98 2.50
CA ARG A 122 -3.50 -14.18 2.18
C ARG A 122 -4.00 -14.20 0.73
N LEU A 123 -4.16 -13.03 0.11
CA LEU A 123 -4.57 -12.90 -1.29
C LEU A 123 -3.41 -13.13 -2.27
N SER A 124 -2.15 -13.02 -1.82
CA SER A 124 -0.99 -13.16 -2.69
C SER A 124 -0.70 -14.63 -3.01
N THR A 125 -0.29 -14.90 -4.25
CA THR A 125 0.18 -16.21 -4.71
C THR A 125 1.69 -16.38 -4.54
N VAL A 126 2.40 -15.29 -4.25
CA VAL A 126 3.87 -15.23 -4.13
C VAL A 126 4.32 -15.60 -2.73
N VAL A 127 3.54 -15.26 -1.70
CA VAL A 127 3.86 -15.50 -0.30
C VAL A 127 2.86 -16.44 0.37
N GLU A 128 3.28 -16.98 1.51
CA GLU A 128 2.45 -17.75 2.44
C GLU A 128 2.45 -17.06 3.80
N VAL A 129 1.34 -17.22 4.52
CA VAL A 129 1.12 -16.61 5.83
C VAL A 129 0.83 -17.71 6.83
N GLN A 130 1.54 -17.71 7.96
CA GLN A 130 1.31 -18.62 9.07
C GLN A 130 1.38 -17.85 10.39
N GLY A 131 0.24 -17.75 11.09
CA GLY A 131 0.15 -16.94 12.31
C GLY A 131 0.55 -15.49 12.02
N GLU A 132 1.58 -15.00 12.71
CA GLU A 132 2.14 -13.66 12.55
C GLU A 132 3.45 -13.63 11.73
N LYS A 133 3.64 -14.63 10.87
CA LYS A 133 4.82 -14.77 10.02
C LYS A 133 4.47 -14.88 8.54
N ILE A 134 5.38 -14.44 7.69
CA ILE A 134 5.26 -14.45 6.22
C ILE A 134 6.50 -15.13 5.63
N ARG A 135 6.32 -15.91 4.57
CA ARG A 135 7.41 -16.60 3.85
C ARG A 135 7.17 -16.59 2.34
N ARG A 136 8.25 -16.68 1.56
CA ARG A 136 8.20 -16.94 0.12
C ARG A 136 7.65 -18.35 -0.19
N ARG A 137 6.60 -18.43 -1.03
CA ARG A 137 6.01 -19.71 -1.45
C ARG A 137 7.00 -20.53 -2.30
N ASN A 138 7.05 -21.84 -2.09
CA ASN A 138 7.78 -22.87 -2.88
C ASN A 138 9.32 -22.80 -2.97
N VAL A 139 9.94 -21.62 -2.89
CA VAL A 139 11.38 -21.44 -3.20
C VAL A 139 12.21 -20.84 -2.05
N TRP A 140 11.65 -20.77 -0.85
CA TRP A 140 12.32 -20.18 0.32
C TRP A 140 13.67 -20.83 0.67
N GLY A 141 13.83 -22.14 0.48
CA GLY A 141 15.04 -22.88 0.84
C GLY A 141 16.30 -22.44 0.09
N ASN A 142 16.14 -21.85 -1.10
CA ASN A 142 17.26 -21.34 -1.89
C ASN A 142 17.88 -20.06 -1.31
N TYR A 143 17.18 -19.40 -0.38
CA TYR A 143 17.58 -18.09 0.16
C TYR A 143 18.04 -18.13 1.60
N LEU A 144 17.95 -19.29 2.26
CA LEU A 144 18.55 -19.45 3.58
C LEU A 144 20.04 -19.13 3.51
N LEU A 145 20.56 -18.43 4.53
CA LEU A 145 22.01 -18.37 4.69
C LEU A 145 22.43 -19.77 5.12
N THR A 146 22.97 -20.54 4.17
CA THR A 146 23.68 -21.76 4.52
C THR A 146 24.90 -21.32 5.33
N ASP A 147 24.82 -21.47 6.65
CA ASP A 147 25.99 -21.36 7.51
C ASP A 147 27.03 -22.33 6.93
N GLY A 148 28.14 -21.78 6.43
CA GLY A 148 28.98 -22.37 5.38
C GLY A 148 29.79 -23.61 5.78
N VAL A 149 29.28 -24.49 6.65
CA VAL A 149 30.08 -25.58 7.25
C VAL A 149 29.40 -26.96 7.20
N ALA A 150 28.08 -27.10 7.02
CA ALA A 150 27.43 -28.39 7.30
C ALA A 150 27.26 -29.38 6.12
N THR A 151 27.36 -28.98 4.84
CA THR A 151 26.91 -29.85 3.72
C THR A 151 28.02 -30.47 2.87
N ARG A 152 29.27 -30.54 3.36
CA ARG A 152 30.37 -31.22 2.64
C ARG A 152 30.83 -32.56 3.23
N LEU A 153 30.27 -33.02 4.35
CA LEU A 153 30.74 -34.26 5.01
C LEU A 153 29.80 -35.46 4.93
N THR A 154 28.59 -35.35 4.36
CA THR A 154 27.67 -36.51 4.26
C THR A 154 27.84 -37.34 2.98
N ASN A 155 28.62 -36.89 1.99
CA ASN A 155 28.75 -37.58 0.69
C ASN A 155 30.12 -38.25 0.44
N LEU A 156 30.95 -38.46 1.47
CA LEU A 156 32.29 -39.06 1.32
C LEU A 156 32.54 -40.33 2.15
N ASN A 157 31.53 -40.94 2.77
CA ASN A 157 31.72 -42.18 3.55
C ASN A 157 30.81 -43.36 3.13
N ILE A 158 30.43 -43.44 1.86
CA ILE A 158 29.70 -44.60 1.33
C ILE A 158 30.31 -45.05 0.00
N ARG A 159 31.61 -45.35 -0.02
CA ARG A 159 32.29 -46.13 -1.06
C ARG A 159 33.76 -46.34 -0.70
N GLY A 160 34.12 -47.57 -0.36
CA GLY A 160 35.50 -48.06 -0.30
C GLY A 160 35.89 -48.59 1.05
#